data_AF-A0A8K0RCY5-F1
#
_entry.id   AF-A0A8K0RCY5-F1
#
_cell.length_a   1.000
_cell.length_b   1.000
_cell.length_c   1.000
_cell.angle_alpha   90.00
_cell.angle_beta   90.00
_cell.angle_gamma   90.00
#
_symmetry.space_group_name_H-M   'P 1'
#
loop_
_entity.id
_entity.type
_entity.pdbx_description
1 polymer ?
#
loop_
_entity_poly.entity_id
_entity_poly.type
_entity_poly.pdbx_seq_one_letter_code
_entity_poly.pdbx_strand_id
1 'polypeptide(L)'
;MPRATATVNGVVVAETDNWEVVDGNIYFPPDTITKSHFSPTSTKTHCPYKGDASYYTVTTNKTEVKDAAWYYPDPLPDMNKIKGYVAFYKTKAEVKSE
;
A
#
# COMPACT_ATOMS: atom_id res chain seq x y z
N MET A 1 11.82 14.77 -11.48
CA MET A 1 11.71 14.51 -10.03
C MET A 1 11.19 13.09 -9.92
N PRO A 2 11.74 12.27 -9.01
CA PRO A 2 11.30 10.89 -8.86
C PRO A 2 9.81 10.87 -8.52
N ARG A 3 9.06 9.92 -9.08
CA ARG A 3 7.61 9.78 -8.84
C ARG A 3 7.22 8.31 -8.81
N ALA A 4 6.51 7.90 -7.77
CA ALA A 4 5.85 6.61 -7.69
C ALA A 4 4.34 6.77 -7.76
N THR A 5 3.66 5.86 -8.47
CA THR A 5 2.20 5.82 -8.59
C THR A 5 1.67 4.40 -8.38
N ALA A 6 0.52 4.30 -7.73
CA ALA A 6 -0.27 3.09 -7.68
C ALA A 6 -1.65 3.34 -8.30
N THR A 7 -2.02 2.49 -9.26
CA THR A 7 -3.24 2.59 -10.04
C THR A 7 -4.09 1.34 -9.87
N VAL A 8 -5.36 1.49 -9.54
CA VAL A 8 -6.34 0.40 -9.43
C VAL A 8 -7.50 0.69 -10.39
N ASN A 9 -7.81 -0.25 -11.29
CA ASN A 9 -8.82 -0.08 -12.34
C ASN A 9 -8.68 1.23 -13.14
N GLY A 10 -7.44 1.65 -13.44
CA GLY A 10 -7.16 2.88 -14.17
C GLY A 10 -7.25 4.18 -13.35
N VAL A 11 -7.53 4.11 -12.05
CA VAL A 11 -7.58 5.27 -11.14
C VAL A 11 -6.31 5.30 -10.28
N VAL A 12 -5.60 6.43 -10.27
CA VAL A 12 -4.47 6.64 -9.36
C VAL A 12 -5.00 6.78 -7.94
N VAL A 13 -4.59 5.86 -7.06
CA VAL A 13 -5.03 5.81 -5.66
C VAL A 13 -3.92 6.16 -4.67
N ALA A 14 -2.67 6.21 -5.14
CA ALA A 14 -1.54 6.72 -4.38
C ALA A 14 -0.50 7.32 -5.32
N GLU A 15 0.13 8.42 -4.89
CA GLU A 15 1.18 9.10 -5.64
C GLU A 15 2.12 9.84 -4.70
N THR A 16 3.43 9.65 -4.88
CA THR A 16 4.45 10.26 -4.02
C THR A 16 5.75 10.52 -4.78
N ASP A 17 6.54 11.49 -4.32
CA ASP A 17 7.93 11.72 -4.72
C ASP A 17 8.95 11.10 -3.74
N ASN A 18 8.47 10.57 -2.61
CA ASN A 18 9.25 9.87 -1.60
C ASN A 18 8.60 8.54 -1.23
N TRP A 19 9.35 7.44 -1.34
CA TRP A 19 8.86 6.10 -1.06
C TRP A 19 9.97 5.20 -0.53
N GLU A 20 9.57 4.12 0.14
CA GLU A 20 10.47 3.05 0.54
C GLU A 20 10.34 1.85 -0.40
N VAL A 21 11.44 1.14 -0.62
CA VAL A 21 11.42 -0.14 -1.34
C VAL A 21 11.87 -1.24 -0.40
N VAL A 22 11.02 -2.25 -0.20
CA VAL A 22 11.30 -3.43 0.61
C VAL A 22 10.80 -4.67 -0.12
N ASP A 23 11.67 -5.66 -0.30
CA ASP A 23 11.39 -6.91 -1.02
C ASP A 23 10.77 -6.70 -2.41
N GLY A 24 11.22 -5.67 -3.12
CA GLY A 24 10.73 -5.34 -4.46
C GLY A 24 9.32 -4.74 -4.49
N ASN A 25 8.77 -4.35 -3.33
CA ASN A 25 7.50 -3.61 -3.21
C ASN A 25 7.77 -2.15 -2.88
N ILE A 26 7.01 -1.26 -3.52
CA ILE A 26 7.01 0.18 -3.23
C ILE A 26 6.01 0.43 -2.11
N TYR A 27 6.47 1.13 -1.09
CA TYR A 27 5.71 1.55 0.08
C TYR A 27 5.47 3.05 0.01
N PHE A 28 4.21 3.42 -0.09
CA PHE A 28 3.73 4.79 -0.19
C PHE A 28 3.48 5.34 1.23
N PRO A 29 3.95 6.56 1.55
CA PRO A 29 3.61 7.22 2.80
C PRO A 29 2.09 7.31 3.02
N PRO A 30 1.59 7.18 4.26
CA PRO A 30 0.15 7.12 4.55
C PRO A 30 -0.65 8.39 4.21
N ASP A 31 0.04 9.51 4.04
CA ASP A 31 -0.50 10.80 3.61
C ASP A 31 -0.56 10.96 2.08
N THR A 32 0.11 10.08 1.33
CA THR A 32 0.17 10.09 -0.14
C THR A 32 -0.87 9.17 -0.80
N ILE A 33 -1.67 8.47 0.01
CA ILE A 33 -2.81 7.69 -0.46
C ILE A 33 -4.09 8.52 -0.47
N THR A 34 -4.93 8.31 -1.48
CA THR A 34 -6.25 8.93 -1.57
C THR A 34 -7.23 8.14 -0.70
N LYS A 35 -7.24 8.41 0.61
CA LYS A 35 -7.97 7.64 1.64
C LYS A 35 -9.45 7.35 1.34
N SER A 36 -10.13 8.20 0.58
CA SER A 36 -11.53 7.97 0.16
C SER A 36 -11.72 6.70 -0.67
N HIS A 37 -10.66 6.16 -1.27
CA HIS A 37 -10.69 4.89 -1.98
C HIS A 37 -10.46 3.67 -1.09
N PHE A 38 -10.06 3.84 0.18
CA PHE A 38 -9.57 2.74 1.03
C PHE A 38 -10.52 2.46 2.19
N SER A 39 -10.86 1.19 2.35
CA SER A 39 -11.65 0.69 3.48
C SER A 39 -10.87 -0.41 4.21
N PRO A 40 -10.63 -0.30 5.53
CA PRO A 40 -9.89 -1.31 6.28
C PRO A 40 -10.65 -2.64 6.29
N THR A 41 -9.92 -3.75 6.29
CA THR A 41 -10.51 -5.09 6.40
C THR A 41 -10.10 -5.78 7.69
N SER A 42 -10.79 -6.86 8.05
CA SER A 42 -10.41 -7.72 9.17
C SER A 42 -9.26 -8.68 8.82
N THR A 43 -8.84 -8.72 7.55
CA THR A 43 -7.73 -9.55 7.08
C THR A 43 -6.43 -9.10 7.77
N LYS A 44 -5.69 -10.06 8.32
CA LYS A 44 -4.38 -9.86 8.92
C LYS A 44 -3.47 -11.03 8.55
N THR A 45 -2.18 -10.76 8.37
CA THR A 45 -1.17 -11.80 8.12
C THR A 45 0.08 -11.47 8.90
N HIS A 46 0.75 -12.48 9.43
CA HIS A 46 1.97 -12.31 10.21
C HIS A 46 3.21 -12.57 9.35
N CYS A 47 4.20 -11.68 9.42
CA CYS A 47 5.52 -11.86 8.84
C CYS A 47 6.58 -11.84 9.95
N PRO A 48 7.42 -12.90 10.09
CA PRO A 48 8.41 -12.99 11.17
C PRO A 48 9.41 -11.83 11.22
N TYR A 49 9.63 -11.15 10.09
CA TYR A 49 10.62 -10.07 9.96
C TYR A 49 10.00 -8.67 9.93
N LYS A 50 8.69 -8.56 9.70
CA LYS A 50 8.01 -7.25 9.55
C LYS A 50 6.92 -7.02 10.58
N GLY A 51 6.41 -8.04 11.26
CA GLY A 51 5.27 -7.94 12.18
C GLY A 51 3.94 -8.26 11.48
N ASP A 52 2.86 -7.71 12.02
CA ASP A 52 1.50 -7.96 11.54
C ASP A 52 1.08 -6.99 10.45
N ALA A 53 0.77 -7.51 9.27
CA ALA A 53 0.18 -6.73 8.19
C ALA A 53 -1.33 -6.60 8.39
N SER A 54 -1.86 -5.42 8.08
CA SER A 54 -3.28 -5.14 7.94
C SER A 54 -3.58 -4.74 6.49
N TYR A 55 -4.84 -4.89 6.06
CA TYR A 55 -5.22 -4.79 4.66
C TYR A 55 -6.31 -3.76 4.41
N TYR A 56 -6.33 -3.25 3.18
CA TYR A 56 -7.37 -2.38 2.66
C TYR A 56 -8.02 -3.00 1.42
N THR A 57 -9.35 -2.95 1.39
CA THR A 57 -10.11 -3.00 0.15
C THR A 57 -10.02 -1.64 -0.52
N VAL A 58 -9.75 -1.63 -1.83
CA VAL A 58 -9.69 -0.40 -2.63
C VAL A 58 -10.89 -0.32 -3.55
N THR A 59 -11.67 0.74 -3.45
CA THR A 59 -12.87 0.97 -4.26
C THR A 59 -12.63 2.06 -5.29
N THR A 60 -12.70 1.68 -6.56
CA THR A 60 -12.51 2.56 -7.73
C THR A 60 -13.60 2.29 -8.75
N ASN A 61 -14.15 3.32 -9.39
CA ASN A 61 -15.19 3.17 -10.40
C ASN A 61 -16.39 2.28 -9.95
N LYS A 62 -16.81 2.41 -8.68
CA LYS A 62 -17.85 1.58 -8.03
C LYS A 62 -17.55 0.08 -7.99
N THR A 63 -16.31 -0.32 -8.23
CA THR A 63 -15.83 -1.70 -8.14
C THR A 63 -14.89 -1.81 -6.94
N GLU A 64 -15.16 -2.78 -6.07
CA GLU A 64 -14.32 -3.09 -4.93
C GLU A 64 -13.25 -4.11 -5.31
N VAL A 65 -12.00 -3.82 -4.98
CA VAL A 65 -10.88 -4.76 -5.10
C VAL A 65 -10.44 -5.13 -3.69
N LYS A 66 -10.95 -6.27 -3.23
CA LYS A 66 -10.74 -6.76 -1.86
C LYS A 66 -9.25 -7.00 -1.58
N ASP A 67 -8.78 -6.56 -0.42
CA ASP A 67 -7.41 -6.74 0.05
C ASP A 67 -6.40 -6.41 -1.06
N ALA A 68 -6.57 -5.26 -1.72
CA ALA A 68 -5.71 -4.81 -2.81
C ALA A 68 -4.41 -4.18 -2.32
N ALA A 69 -4.46 -3.59 -1.12
CA ALA A 69 -3.33 -2.97 -0.47
C ALA A 69 -3.13 -3.53 0.94
N TRP A 70 -1.89 -3.46 1.43
CA TRP A 70 -1.53 -3.83 2.79
C TRP A 70 -0.57 -2.81 3.39
N TYR A 71 -0.49 -2.81 4.71
CA TYR A 71 0.40 -1.94 5.47
C TYR A 71 0.75 -2.58 6.81
N TYR A 72 1.84 -2.12 7.42
CA TYR A 72 2.24 -2.55 8.77
C TYR A 72 1.97 -1.42 9.76
N PRO A 73 0.88 -1.47 10.56
CA PRO A 73 0.58 -0.43 11.55
C PRO A 73 1.64 -0.37 12.66
N ASP A 74 2.19 -1.52 13.04
CA ASP A 74 3.24 -1.62 14.05
C ASP A 74 4.29 -2.66 13.61
N PRO A 75 5.21 -2.27 12.72
CA PRO A 75 6.25 -3.17 12.26
C PRO A 75 7.30 -3.42 13.35
N LEU A 76 8.10 -4.47 13.19
CA LEU A 76 9.28 -4.69 14.04
C LEU A 76 10.29 -3.53 13.91
N PRO A 77 11.16 -3.30 14.93
CA PRO A 77 12.05 -2.14 14.98
C PRO A 77 12.88 -1.90 13.71
N ASP A 78 13.40 -2.96 13.11
CA ASP A 78 14.22 -2.91 11.89
C ASP A 78 13.42 -2.48 10.63
N MET A 79 12.09 -2.50 10.73
CA MET A 79 11.15 -2.15 9.65
C MET A 79 10.32 -0.90 9.97
N ASN A 80 10.73 -0.11 10.97
CA ASN A 80 10.04 1.14 11.33
C ASN A 80 9.92 2.15 10.18
N LYS A 81 10.84 2.10 9.21
CA LYS A 81 10.81 2.98 8.03
C LYS A 81 9.57 2.81 7.14
N ILE A 82 8.87 1.66 7.23
CA ILE A 82 7.61 1.41 6.51
C ILE A 82 6.38 1.43 7.43
N LYS A 83 6.51 1.97 8.65
CA LYS A 83 5.39 2.04 9.61
C LYS A 83 4.24 2.86 9.05
N GLY A 84 3.10 2.21 8.86
CA GLY A 84 1.90 2.81 8.28
C GLY A 84 1.97 3.01 6.76
N TYR A 85 3.09 2.71 6.11
CA TYR A 85 3.22 2.86 4.66
C TYR A 85 2.43 1.76 3.95
N VAL A 86 1.85 2.12 2.82
CA VAL A 86 0.91 1.27 2.08
C VAL A 86 1.59 0.72 0.84
N ALA A 87 1.52 -0.60 0.65
CA ALA A 87 1.95 -1.29 -0.56
C ALA A 87 0.76 -2.00 -1.23
N PHE A 88 0.91 -2.35 -2.50
CA PHE A 88 -0.18 -2.88 -3.33
C PHE A 88 0.18 -4.20 -3.99
N TYR A 89 -0.80 -5.08 -4.14
CA TYR A 89 -0.59 -6.35 -4.84
C TYR A 89 -0.48 -6.11 -6.33
N LYS A 90 0.65 -6.49 -6.94
CA LYS A 90 0.92 -6.34 -8.38
C LYS A 90 -0.09 -7.07 -9.28
N THR A 91 -0.83 -8.04 -8.73
CA THR A 91 -1.93 -8.75 -9.41
C THR A 91 -3.25 -7.98 -9.40
N LYS A 92 -3.36 -6.92 -8.58
CA LYS A 92 -4.59 -6.15 -8.34
C LYS A 92 -4.41 -4.65 -8.61
N ALA A 93 -3.17 -4.17 -8.67
CA ALA A 93 -2.81 -2.79 -8.91
C ALA A 93 -1.58 -2.72 -9.82
N GLU A 94 -1.52 -1.69 -10.65
CA GLU A 94 -0.32 -1.32 -11.37
C GLU A 94 0.49 -0.37 -10.50
N VAL A 95 1.75 -0.70 -10.24
CA VAL A 95 2.67 0.12 -9.43
C VAL A 95 3.89 0.46 -10.27
N LYS A 96 4.19 1.76 -10.40
CA LYS A 96 5.32 2.28 -11.18
C LYS A 96 6.12 3.28 -10.35
N SER A 97 7.41 3.36 -10.62
CA SER A 97 8.30 4.41 -10.13
C SER A 97 9.24 4.86 -11.25
N GLU A 98 9.40 6.16 -11.45
CA GLU A 98 10.27 6.80 -12.44
C GLU A 98 11.14 7.90 -11.81
#